data_AF-A0A2U1MX55-F1
#
_entry.id   AF-A0A2U1MX55-F1
#
_cell.length_a   1.000
_cell.length_b   1.000
_cell.length_c   1.000
_cell.angle_alpha   90.00
_cell.angle_beta   90.00
_cell.angle_gamma   90.00
#
_symmetry.space_group_name_H-M   'P 1'
#
loop_
_entity.id
_entity.type
_entity.pdbx_description
1 polymer ?
#
loop_
_entity_poly.entity_id
_entity_poly.type
_entity_poly.pdbx_seq_one_letter_code
_entity_poly.pdbx_strand_id
1 'polypeptide(L)'
;MCNWMRDGSLKVIYPRLFALEENKEVSVRAKKNAKGGGAEGMQLEELTNKIRTFEFVENQDSWSWNLDGEGVFSVSSARRIIDDGLCVLDGSPTIWLKLIPIKVNILAWCLASNKLPTRFNMSLRGLEVSSIECHGGGGFRMSVFLRTKAGYLVSVV
;
A
#
# COMPACT_ATOMS: atom_id res chain seq x y z
N MET A 1 4.35 -0.66 13.01
CA MET A 1 4.80 -2.07 12.82
C MET A 1 4.58 -2.78 14.14
N CYS A 2 3.80 -3.87 14.18
CA CYS A 2 3.43 -4.53 15.44
C CYS A 2 4.67 -5.10 16.11
N ASN A 3 5.09 -4.47 17.21
CA ASN A 3 6.32 -4.81 17.91
C ASN A 3 6.00 -5.71 19.10
N TRP A 4 5.50 -6.93 18.82
CA TRP A 4 5.02 -7.86 19.85
C TRP A 4 6.06 -8.13 20.94
N MET A 5 7.34 -8.18 20.59
CA MET A 5 8.43 -8.39 21.56
C MET A 5 9.25 -7.13 21.86
N ARG A 6 8.77 -5.94 21.47
CA ARG A 6 9.46 -4.63 21.59
C ARG A 6 10.84 -4.52 20.93
N ASP A 7 11.39 -5.62 20.43
CA ASP A 7 12.77 -5.78 19.97
C ASP A 7 12.90 -5.81 18.44
N GLY A 8 11.80 -5.50 17.73
CA GLY A 8 11.72 -5.52 16.27
C GLY A 8 11.02 -6.75 15.70
N SER A 9 11.10 -6.91 14.38
CA SER A 9 10.51 -8.07 13.70
C SER A 9 11.33 -9.33 13.99
N LEU A 10 10.66 -10.44 14.30
CA LEU A 10 11.31 -11.72 14.61
C LEU A 10 12.30 -12.19 13.53
N LYS A 11 12.05 -11.85 12.26
CA LYS A 11 12.96 -12.16 11.15
C LYS A 11 14.31 -11.44 11.23
N VAL A 12 14.35 -10.29 11.89
CA VAL A 12 15.55 -9.49 12.09
C VAL A 12 16.32 -9.98 13.32
N ILE A 13 15.60 -10.34 14.38
CA ILE A 13 16.18 -10.80 15.65
C ILE A 13 16.73 -12.22 15.50
N TYR A 14 16.01 -13.11 14.81
CA TYR A 14 16.38 -14.53 14.66
C TYR A 14 16.57 -14.92 13.19
N PRO A 15 17.54 -14.33 12.47
CA PRO A 15 17.67 -14.51 11.03
C PRO A 15 17.96 -15.96 10.63
N ARG A 16 18.59 -16.77 11.49
CA ARG A 16 18.91 -18.18 11.18
C ARG A 16 17.66 -19.06 11.21
N LEU A 17 16.69 -18.77 12.08
CA LEU A 17 15.39 -19.46 12.07
C LEU A 17 14.61 -19.24 10.78
N PHE A 18 14.77 -18.07 10.14
CA PHE A 18 14.07 -17.70 8.91
C PHE A 18 14.85 -18.03 7.63
N ALA A 19 16.19 -17.94 7.66
CA ALA A 19 17.02 -18.12 6.48
C ALA A 19 17.13 -19.59 6.02
N LEU A 20 17.00 -20.54 6.95
CA LEU A 20 17.11 -21.99 6.68
C LEU A 20 15.75 -22.67 6.52
N GLU A 21 14.66 -21.92 6.64
CA GLU A 21 13.32 -22.49 6.58
C GLU A 21 12.83 -22.61 5.13
N GLU A 22 12.66 -23.85 4.66
CA GLU A 22 12.04 -24.14 3.37
C GLU A 22 10.52 -23.91 3.41
N ASN A 23 9.88 -24.16 4.56
CA ASN A 23 8.44 -24.03 4.72
C ASN A 23 8.06 -22.78 5.54
N LYS A 24 7.78 -21.69 4.84
CA LYS A 24 7.42 -20.40 5.45
C LYS A 24 6.08 -20.39 6.19
N GLU A 25 5.24 -21.41 5.97
CA GLU A 25 3.91 -21.56 6.58
C GLU A 25 3.93 -22.52 7.78
N VAL A 26 5.11 -23.04 8.18
CA VAL A 26 5.19 -24.00 9.28
C VAL A 26 4.85 -23.35 10.62
N SER A 27 3.98 -23.99 11.41
CA SER A 27 3.66 -23.50 12.75
C SER A 27 4.85 -23.65 13.72
N VAL A 28 5.00 -22.69 14.64
CA VAL A 28 6.03 -22.72 15.69
C VAL A 28 5.97 -24.02 16.51
N ARG A 29 4.76 -24.54 16.75
CA ARG A 29 4.54 -25.80 17.47
C ARG A 29 5.10 -27.01 16.71
N ALA A 30 4.93 -27.05 15.39
CA ALA A 30 5.47 -28.12 14.56
C ALA A 30 7.01 -28.05 14.51
N LYS A 31 7.57 -26.84 14.39
CA LYS A 31 9.02 -26.64 14.32
C LYS A 31 9.75 -26.93 15.63
N LYS A 32 9.13 -26.69 16.78
CA LYS A 32 9.68 -27.06 18.11
C LYS A 32 10.05 -28.54 18.23
N ASN A 33 9.39 -29.42 17.50
CA ASN A 33 9.66 -30.86 17.53
C ASN A 33 10.76 -31.29 16.54
N ALA A 34 11.21 -30.39 15.66
CA ALA A 34 12.30 -30.66 14.74
C ALA A 34 13.64 -30.52 15.47
N LYS A 35 14.48 -31.56 15.38
CA LYS A 35 15.83 -31.59 15.97
C LYS A 35 16.80 -30.78 15.10
N GLY A 36 16.67 -29.46 15.09
CA GLY A 36 17.67 -28.57 14.50
C GLY A 36 18.90 -28.47 15.39
N GLY A 37 20.08 -28.88 14.91
CA GLY A 37 21.34 -28.77 15.63
C GLY A 37 22.09 -27.46 15.31
N GLY A 38 22.88 -26.96 16.26
CA GLY A 38 23.76 -25.80 16.06
C GLY A 38 23.09 -24.44 16.31
N ALA A 39 23.49 -23.42 15.53
CA ALA A 39 23.08 -22.04 15.75
C ALA A 39 21.55 -21.80 15.61
N GLU A 40 20.85 -22.62 14.80
CA GLU A 40 19.39 -22.58 14.69
C GLU A 40 18.72 -23.03 16.00
N GLY A 41 19.20 -24.13 16.59
CA GLY A 41 18.69 -24.67 17.85
C GLY A 41 18.86 -23.68 19.00
N MET A 42 20.00 -22.98 19.06
CA MET A 42 20.24 -21.94 20.08
C MET A 42 19.25 -20.77 19.95
N GLN A 43 18.99 -20.28 18.73
CA GLN A 43 18.00 -19.23 18.49
C GLN A 43 16.57 -19.69 18.80
N LEU A 44 16.25 -20.96 18.52
CA LEU A 44 14.94 -21.55 18.82
C LEU A 44 14.72 -21.67 20.34
N GLU A 45 15.74 -22.08 21.08
CA GLU A 45 15.70 -22.19 22.53
C GLU A 45 15.54 -20.81 23.19
N GLU A 46 16.31 -19.82 22.72
CA GLU A 46 16.21 -18.44 23.17
C GLU A 46 14.80 -17.86 22.92
N LEU A 47 14.27 -18.02 21.70
CA LEU A 47 12.91 -17.61 21.36
C LEU A 47 11.87 -18.32 22.24
N THR A 48 12.03 -19.62 22.48
CA THR A 48 11.13 -20.40 23.32
C THR A 48 11.12 -19.90 24.77
N ASN A 49 12.29 -19.56 25.31
CA ASN A 49 12.41 -19.00 26.66
C ASN A 49 11.80 -17.60 26.72
N LYS A 50 12.03 -16.76 25.71
CA LYS A 50 11.45 -15.41 25.61
C LYS A 50 9.91 -15.47 25.57
N ILE A 51 9.34 -16.39 24.79
CA ILE A 51 7.89 -16.62 24.73
C ILE A 51 7.35 -17.11 26.09
N ARG A 52 8.07 -18.00 26.78
CA ARG A 52 7.65 -18.50 28.10
C ARG A 52 7.60 -17.42 29.18
N THR A 53 8.56 -16.49 29.13
CA THR A 53 8.63 -15.35 30.06
C THR A 53 7.71 -14.20 29.66
N PHE A 54 7.08 -14.27 28.48
CA PHE A 54 6.22 -13.21 27.99
C PHE A 54 4.86 -13.31 28.65
N GLU A 55 4.56 -12.37 29.53
CA GLU A 55 3.22 -12.24 30.11
C GLU A 55 2.32 -11.52 29.13
N PHE A 56 1.25 -12.21 28.69
CA PHE A 56 0.17 -11.56 27.97
C PHE A 56 -0.58 -10.67 28.95
N VAL A 57 -0.55 -9.36 28.72
CA VAL A 57 -1.47 -8.46 29.40
C VAL A 57 -2.83 -8.64 28.72
N GLU A 58 -3.87 -8.97 29.48
CA GLU A 58 -5.27 -9.05 29.00
C GLU A 58 -5.83 -7.66 28.67
N ASN A 59 -5.20 -7.00 27.70
CA ASN A 59 -5.66 -5.75 27.14
C ASN A 59 -6.30 -6.06 25.79
N GLN A 60 -7.35 -5.32 25.42
CA GLN A 60 -7.86 -5.41 24.06
C GLN A 60 -6.77 -5.02 23.06
N ASP A 61 -6.62 -5.82 22.01
CA ASP A 61 -5.74 -5.50 20.89
C ASP A 61 -6.13 -4.14 20.30
N SER A 62 -5.20 -3.19 20.35
CA SER A 62 -5.40 -1.85 19.81
C SER A 62 -4.58 -1.64 18.54
N TRP A 63 -5.18 -1.02 17.53
CA TRP A 63 -4.48 -0.58 16.33
C TRP A 63 -3.94 0.83 16.54
N SER A 64 -2.67 1.06 16.22
CA SER A 64 -2.06 2.39 16.25
C SER A 64 -1.67 2.88 14.85
N TRP A 65 -2.04 4.11 14.54
CA TRP A 65 -1.69 4.80 13.31
C TRP A 65 -0.33 5.48 13.47
N ASN A 66 0.72 4.92 12.87
CA ASN A 66 2.10 5.42 13.04
C ASN A 66 2.52 6.48 12.00
N LEU A 67 1.58 6.92 11.14
CA LEU A 67 1.88 7.84 10.05
C LEU A 67 1.60 9.30 10.44
N ASP A 68 0.80 9.53 11.48
CA ASP A 68 0.58 10.83 12.08
C ASP A 68 0.82 10.66 13.58
N GLY A 69 1.75 11.44 14.16
CA GLY A 69 2.35 11.18 15.48
C GLY A 69 1.38 11.06 16.67
N GLU A 70 0.09 11.29 16.44
CA GLU A 70 -1.00 11.10 17.40
C GLU A 70 -1.39 9.64 17.65
N GLY A 71 -0.93 8.69 16.82
CA GLY A 71 -1.21 7.27 17.05
C GLY A 71 -2.65 6.84 16.71
N VAL A 72 -3.53 7.77 16.34
CA VAL A 72 -4.94 7.54 16.03
C VAL A 72 -5.19 7.70 14.53
N PHE A 73 -5.94 6.76 13.95
CA PHE A 73 -6.34 6.84 12.56
C PHE A 73 -7.42 7.91 12.36
N SER A 74 -7.22 8.79 11.40
CA SER A 74 -8.25 9.69 10.89
C SER A 74 -8.20 9.75 9.37
N VAL A 75 -9.37 9.91 8.74
CA VAL A 75 -9.46 10.14 7.29
C VAL A 75 -8.74 11.44 6.91
N SER A 76 -8.75 12.45 7.78
CA SER A 76 -8.04 13.71 7.54
C SER A 76 -6.52 13.52 7.55
N SER A 77 -5.98 12.75 8.49
CA SER A 77 -4.54 12.49 8.58
C SER A 77 -4.06 11.63 7.41
N ALA A 78 -4.78 10.56 7.08
CA ALA A 78 -4.48 9.74 5.91
C ALA A 78 -4.51 10.55 4.61
N ARG A 79 -5.53 11.40 4.44
CA ARG A 79 -5.66 12.26 3.26
C ARG A 79 -4.51 13.27 3.15
N ARG A 80 -4.14 13.94 4.24
CA ARG A 80 -3.01 14.88 4.26
C ARG A 80 -1.72 14.22 3.77
N ILE A 81 -1.43 13.02 4.27
CA ILE A 81 -0.21 12.28 3.89
C ILE A 81 -0.21 11.89 2.42
N ILE A 82 -1.37 11.49 1.89
CA ILE A 82 -1.52 11.19 0.46
C ILE A 82 -1.34 12.46 -0.36
N ASP A 83 -1.98 13.56 0.05
CA ASP A 83 -1.90 14.84 -0.66
C ASP A 83 -0.44 15.37 -0.65
N ASP A 84 0.27 15.30 0.48
CA ASP A 84 1.68 15.67 0.59
C ASP A 84 2.59 14.81 -0.32
N GLY A 85 2.33 13.49 -0.40
CA GLY A 85 3.10 12.60 -1.26
C GLY A 85 2.80 12.79 -2.75
N LEU A 86 1.54 13.02 -3.12
CA LEU A 86 1.12 13.24 -4.51
C LEU A 86 1.58 14.60 -5.04
N CYS A 87 1.59 15.64 -4.21
CA CYS A 87 2.00 16.98 -4.62
C CYS A 87 3.51 17.06 -4.95
N VAL A 88 4.32 16.12 -4.44
CA VAL A 88 5.76 16.02 -4.74
C VAL A 88 6.03 15.24 -6.03
N LEU A 89 5.12 14.33 -6.43
CA LEU A 89 5.30 13.42 -7.56
C LEU A 89 4.87 14.02 -8.91
N ASP A 90 3.89 14.90 -8.91
CA ASP A 90 3.36 15.51 -10.12
C ASP A 90 3.23 17.01 -9.87
N GLY A 91 4.08 17.80 -10.50
CA GLY A 91 4.12 19.26 -10.37
C GLY A 91 2.83 19.97 -10.84
N SER A 92 1.77 19.22 -11.15
CA SER A 92 0.44 19.71 -11.47
C SER A 92 -0.54 19.43 -10.30
N PRO A 93 -0.97 20.45 -9.55
CA PRO A 93 -1.98 20.27 -8.51
C PRO A 93 -3.30 19.79 -9.15
N THR A 94 -3.91 18.75 -8.57
CA THR A 94 -5.25 18.30 -8.99
C THR A 94 -6.28 19.39 -8.65
N ILE A 95 -6.77 20.11 -9.67
CA ILE A 95 -7.76 21.17 -9.50
C ILE A 95 -9.16 20.56 -9.32
N TRP A 96 -9.68 20.59 -8.09
CA TRP A 96 -11.07 20.21 -7.81
C TRP A 96 -12.01 21.41 -8.01
N LEU A 97 -12.78 21.40 -9.10
CA LEU A 97 -13.74 22.47 -9.40
C LEU A 97 -15.06 22.23 -8.66
N LYS A 98 -15.36 23.04 -7.64
CA LYS A 98 -16.60 22.96 -6.84
C LYS A 98 -17.89 23.15 -7.65
N LEU A 99 -17.78 23.80 -8.81
CA LEU A 99 -18.90 24.13 -9.69
C LEU A 99 -19.31 22.98 -10.62
N ILE A 100 -18.62 21.85 -10.55
CA ILE A 100 -18.76 20.75 -11.49
C ILE A 100 -19.23 19.49 -10.73
N PRO A 101 -20.12 18.68 -11.32
CA PRO A 101 -20.51 17.40 -10.73
C PRO A 101 -19.29 16.54 -10.39
N ILE A 102 -19.30 15.92 -9.21
CA ILE A 102 -18.18 15.13 -8.68
C ILE A 102 -17.66 14.06 -9.66
N LYS A 103 -18.57 13.45 -10.44
CA LYS A 103 -18.23 12.44 -11.45
C LYS A 103 -17.32 12.99 -12.55
N VAL A 104 -17.53 14.25 -12.96
CA VAL A 104 -16.73 14.89 -14.00
C VAL A 104 -15.36 15.30 -13.47
N ASN A 105 -15.27 15.76 -12.21
CA ASN A 105 -13.97 16.00 -11.56
C ASN A 105 -13.15 14.69 -11.46
N ILE A 106 -13.78 13.59 -11.06
CA ILE A 106 -13.11 12.28 -11.00
C ILE A 106 -12.65 11.84 -12.39
N LEU A 107 -13.47 12.02 -13.43
CA LEU A 107 -13.09 11.69 -14.80
C LEU A 107 -11.89 12.52 -15.28
N ALA A 108 -11.89 13.83 -15.02
CA ALA A 108 -10.81 14.74 -15.36
C ALA A 108 -9.50 14.38 -14.63
N TRP A 109 -9.58 14.06 -13.33
CA TRP A 109 -8.43 13.56 -12.58
C TRP A 109 -7.89 12.24 -13.13
N CYS A 110 -8.77 11.27 -13.41
CA CYS A 110 -8.37 9.99 -14.02
C CYS A 110 -7.70 10.18 -15.39
N LEU A 111 -8.16 11.15 -16.17
CA LEU A 111 -7.61 11.49 -17.47
C LEU A 111 -6.21 12.12 -17.33
N ALA A 112 -6.07 13.14 -16.48
CA ALA A 112 -4.80 13.82 -16.23
C ALA A 112 -3.73 12.87 -15.66
N SER A 113 -4.11 11.97 -14.75
CA SER A 113 -3.20 10.98 -14.18
C SER A 113 -2.95 9.75 -15.09
N ASN A 114 -3.49 9.71 -16.32
CA ASN A 114 -3.48 8.54 -17.20
C ASN A 114 -3.93 7.24 -16.49
N LYS A 115 -4.94 7.33 -15.62
CA LYS A 115 -5.51 6.22 -14.82
C LYS A 115 -6.81 5.68 -15.38
N LEU A 116 -7.22 6.10 -16.58
CA LEU A 116 -8.39 5.54 -17.24
C LEU A 116 -8.19 4.03 -17.46
N PRO A 117 -9.24 3.21 -17.30
CA PRO A 117 -9.20 1.76 -17.55
C PRO A 117 -9.15 1.47 -19.05
N THR A 118 -8.12 1.96 -19.73
CA THR A 118 -7.81 1.64 -21.13
C THR A 118 -7.11 0.28 -21.17
N ARG A 119 -7.22 -0.42 -22.31
CA ARG A 119 -6.51 -1.70 -22.53
C ARG A 119 -5.00 -1.57 -22.27
N PHE A 120 -4.42 -0.45 -22.69
CA PHE A 120 -3.02 -0.11 -22.45
C PHE A 120 -2.68 0.00 -20.94
N ASN A 121 -3.47 0.75 -20.18
CA ASN A 121 -3.24 0.92 -18.73
C ASN A 121 -3.52 -0.36 -17.94
N MET A 122 -4.43 -1.22 -18.41
CA MET A 122 -4.67 -2.55 -17.83
C MET A 122 -3.48 -3.49 -18.07
N SER A 123 -2.92 -3.49 -19.29
CA SER A 123 -1.73 -4.27 -19.63
C SER A 123 -0.51 -3.83 -18.81
N LEU A 124 -0.28 -2.53 -18.62
CA LEU A 124 0.79 -2.02 -17.76
C LEU A 124 0.68 -2.47 -16.28
N ARG A 125 -0.54 -2.82 -15.83
CA ARG A 125 -0.80 -3.31 -14.48
C ARG A 125 -0.74 -4.85 -14.38
N GLY A 126 -0.32 -5.53 -15.44
CA GLY A 126 -0.23 -6.99 -15.48
C GLY A 126 -1.57 -7.71 -15.61
N LEU A 127 -2.64 -7.02 -16.02
CA LEU A 127 -3.89 -7.67 -16.38
C LEU A 127 -3.75 -8.23 -17.80
N GLU A 128 -3.94 -9.54 -17.95
CA GLU A 128 -3.88 -10.22 -19.24
C GLU A 128 -5.05 -9.78 -20.12
N VAL A 129 -4.77 -8.92 -21.11
CA VAL A 129 -5.72 -8.53 -22.14
C VAL A 129 -5.34 -9.29 -23.40
N SER A 130 -6.23 -10.15 -23.90
CA SER A 130 -6.01 -11.08 -25.01
C SER A 130 -5.59 -10.45 -26.36
N SER A 131 -5.59 -9.13 -26.48
CA SER A 131 -4.89 -8.39 -27.53
C SER A 131 -4.74 -6.91 -27.15
N ILE A 132 -3.51 -6.38 -27.30
CA ILE A 132 -3.17 -4.95 -27.18
C ILE A 132 -3.30 -4.24 -28.53
N GLU A 133 -3.44 -4.99 -29.63
CA GLU A 133 -3.55 -4.46 -30.97
C GLU A 133 -4.94 -3.84 -31.19
N CYS A 134 -4.98 -2.51 -31.14
CA CYS A 134 -6.09 -1.74 -31.68
C CYS A 134 -5.88 -1.65 -33.20
N HIS A 135 -6.85 -2.10 -34.00
CA HIS A 135 -6.81 -2.01 -35.48
C HIS A 135 -6.98 -0.56 -36.01
N GLY A 136 -6.55 0.42 -35.22
CA GLY A 136 -6.62 1.85 -35.49
C GLY A 136 -5.60 2.56 -34.62
N GLY A 137 -4.42 2.82 -35.20
CA GLY A 137 -3.38 3.62 -34.59
C GLY A 137 -3.85 5.07 -34.44
N GLY A 138 -4.24 5.43 -33.22
CA GLY A 138 -4.55 6.80 -32.86
C GLY A 138 -4.34 6.97 -31.37
N GLY A 139 -3.32 7.74 -30.98
CA GLY A 139 -3.20 8.21 -29.60
C GLY A 139 -4.45 9.01 -29.26
N PHE A 140 -5.30 8.48 -28.38
CA PHE A 140 -6.49 9.18 -27.90
C PHE A 140 -6.06 10.28 -26.94
N ARG A 141 -5.78 11.47 -27.49
CA ARG A 141 -5.65 12.70 -26.72
C ARG A 141 -7.06 13.25 -26.47
N MET A 142 -7.70 12.78 -25.41
CA MET A 142 -8.99 13.33 -24.98
C MET A 142 -8.71 14.62 -24.21
N SER A 143 -9.28 15.73 -24.66
CA SER A 143 -9.24 17.01 -23.92
C SER A 143 -10.66 17.30 -23.42
N VAL A 144 -10.83 17.50 -22.11
CA VAL A 144 -12.14 17.84 -21.55
C VAL A 144 -12.24 19.34 -21.46
N PHE A 145 -13.11 19.92 -22.30
CA PHE A 145 -13.43 21.34 -22.28
C PHE A 145 -14.65 21.57 -21.40
N LEU A 146 -14.46 22.28 -20.29
CA LEU A 146 -15.53 22.65 -19.39
C LEU A 146 -15.98 24.08 -19.73
N ARG A 147 -17.24 24.22 -20.18
CA ARG A 147 -17.85 25.52 -20.43
C ARG A 147 -18.45 26.04 -19.13
N THR A 148 -17.89 27.10 -18.57
CA THR A 148 -18.48 27.79 -17.41
C THR A 148 -19.65 28.69 -17.85
N LYS A 149 -20.57 29.02 -16.95
CA LYS A 149 -21.70 29.93 -17.23
C LYS A 149 -21.28 31.31 -17.73
N ALA A 150 -20.02 31.71 -17.51
CA ALA A 150 -19.44 32.96 -17.97
C ALA A 150 -18.77 32.86 -19.37
N GLY A 151 -18.92 31.73 -20.08
CA GLY A 151 -18.45 31.57 -21.45
C GLY A 151 -16.98 31.17 -21.60
N TYR A 152 -16.22 31.07 -20.51
CA TYR A 152 -14.82 30.63 -20.55
C TYR A 152 -14.72 29.11 -20.70
N LEU A 153 -13.88 28.69 -21.65
CA LEU A 153 -13.42 27.30 -21.82
C LEU A 153 -12.21 27.09 -20.93
N VAL A 154 -12.36 26.25 -19.89
CA VAL A 154 -11.20 25.76 -19.14
C VAL A 154 -10.77 24.44 -19.79
N SER A 155 -9.56 24.44 -20.34
CA SER A 155 -8.92 23.24 -20.87
C SER A 155 -8.29 22.49 -19.72
N VAL A 156 -8.80 21.30 -19.39
CA VAL A 156 -8.14 20.38 -18.46
C VAL A 156 -7.49 19.30 -19.33
N VAL A 157 -6.16 19.42 -19.50
CA VAL A 157 -5.28 18.43 -20.14
C VAL A 157 -4.40 17.86 -19.06
#